data_AF-A0A7V9LPA3-F1
#
_entry.id   AF-A0A7V9LPA3-F1
#
_cell.length_a   1.000
_cell.length_b   1.000
_cell.length_c   1.000
_cell.angle_alpha   90.00
_cell.angle_beta   90.00
_cell.angle_gamma   90.00
#
_symmetry.space_group_name_H-M   'P 1'
#
loop_
_entity.id
_entity.type
_entity.pdbx_description
1 polymer ?
#
loop_
_entity_poly.entity_id
_entity_poly.type
_entity_poly.pdbx_seq_one_letter_code
_entity_poly.pdbx_strand_id
1 'polypeptide(L)' 'MPARAITTRYGRPALEALREVVGSAKRDDPMAPVTLLVPHQVAGTVARRFLAEGVADGRPGIAGLAVSTLPRL' A
#
# COMPACT_ATOMS: atom_id res chain seq x y z
N MET A 1 -11.21 9.27 -14.07
CA MET A 1 -11.79 8.44 -12.98
C MET A 1 -11.96 9.33 -11.76
N PRO A 2 -13.13 9.34 -11.09
CA PRO A 2 -13.31 10.07 -9.85
C PRO A 2 -12.42 9.48 -8.76
N ALA A 3 -11.86 10.34 -7.91
CA ALA A 3 -11.10 9.89 -6.75
C ALA A 3 -12.03 9.22 -5.73
N ARG A 4 -11.61 8.09 -5.17
CA ARG A 4 -12.31 7.40 -4.07
C ARG A 4 -11.58 7.66 -2.76
N ALA A 5 -12.32 8.11 -1.74
CA ALA A 5 -11.81 8.25 -0.38
C ALA A 5 -12.27 7.06 0.48
N ILE A 6 -11.36 6.54 1.31
CA ILE A 6 -11.63 5.51 2.32
C ILE A 6 -11.13 6.08 3.64
N THR A 7 -11.96 6.05 4.67
CA THR A 7 -11.58 6.47 6.02
C THR A 7 -11.44 5.26 6.92
N THR A 8 -10.42 5.27 7.77
CA THR A 8 -10.15 4.20 8.73
C THR A 8 -9.67 4.81 10.04
N ARG A 9 -9.67 4.01 11.11
CA ARG A 9 -8.85 4.34 12.28
C ARG A 9 -7.36 4.25 11.93
N TYR A 10 -6.53 5.04 12.60
CA TYR A 10 -5.08 4.91 12.52
C TYR A 10 -4.58 3.55 13.01
N GLY A 11 -3.38 3.18 12.55
CA GLY A 11 -2.73 1.93 12.92
C GLY A 11 -3.11 0.77 11.99
N ARG A 12 -3.28 -0.43 12.56
CA ARG A 12 -3.56 -1.67 11.83
C ARG A 12 -4.73 -1.56 10.83
N PRO A 13 -5.90 -0.98 11.18
CA PRO A 13 -7.02 -0.87 10.24
C PRO A 13 -6.68 -0.10 8.96
N ALA A 14 -5.84 0.95 9.05
CA ALA A 14 -5.39 1.70 7.89
C ALA A 14 -4.51 0.87 6.96
N LEU A 15 -3.62 0.05 7.53
CA LEU A 15 -2.70 -0.80 6.78
C LEU A 15 -3.41 -1.99 6.13
N GLU A 16 -4.44 -2.55 6.79
CA GLU A 16 -5.29 -3.61 6.23
C GLU A 16 -6.12 -3.08 5.05
N ALA A 17 -6.74 -1.91 5.18
CA ALA A 17 -7.44 -1.26 4.08
C ALA A 17 -6.50 -0.95 2.91
N LEU A 18 -5.27 -0.53 3.20
CA LEU A 18 -4.25 -0.32 2.16
C LEU A 18 -3.91 -1.63 1.43
N ARG A 19 -3.74 -2.74 2.16
CA ARG A 19 -3.49 -4.07 1.57
C ARG A 19 -4.61 -4.49 0.63
N GLU A 20 -5.86 -4.29 1.03
CA GLU A 20 -7.02 -4.61 0.19
C GLU A 20 -7.03 -3.80 -1.11
N VAL A 21 -6.83 -2.48 -1.02
CA VAL A 21 -6.82 -1.60 -2.20
C VAL A 21 -5.70 -1.96 -3.15
N VAL A 22 -4.48 -2.15 -2.64
CA VAL A 22 -3.32 -2.47 -3.48
C VAL A 22 -3.43 -3.89 -4.06
N GLY A 23 -3.94 -4.85 -3.28
CA GLY A 23 -4.21 -6.20 -3.73
C GLY A 23 -5.24 -6.22 -4.88
N SER A 24 -6.32 -5.43 -4.75
CA SER A 24 -7.32 -5.28 -5.81
C SER A 24 -6.79 -4.53 -7.04
N ALA A 25 -5.84 -3.61 -6.86
CA ALA A 25 -5.20 -2.95 -7.99
C ALA A 25 -4.26 -3.89 -8.77
N LYS A 26 -3.60 -4.82 -8.06
CA LYS A 26 -2.66 -5.78 -8.66
C LYS A 26 -3.35 -7.05 -9.20
N ARG A 27 -4.44 -7.53 -8.57
CA ARG A 27 -5.18 -8.76 -8.91
C ARG A 27 -4.26 -9.87 -9.45
N ASP A 28 -4.36 -10.16 -10.74
CA ASP A 28 -3.72 -11.29 -11.41
C ASP A 28 -2.30 -10.96 -11.90
N ASP A 29 -1.87 -9.70 -11.78
CA ASP A 29 -0.53 -9.24 -12.10
C ASP A 29 0.16 -8.66 -10.85
N PRO A 30 0.96 -9.47 -10.13
CA PRO A 30 1.75 -9.01 -8.99
C PRO A 30 2.67 -7.82 -9.32
N MET A 31 3.07 -7.69 -10.59
CA MET A 31 3.97 -6.66 -11.09
C MET A 31 3.23 -5.43 -11.63
N ALA A 32 1.90 -5.41 -11.61
CA ALA A 32 1.12 -4.24 -12.03
C ALA A 32 1.58 -3.00 -11.25
N PRO A 33 1.91 -1.89 -11.94
CA PRO A 33 2.53 -0.73 -11.30
C PRO A 33 1.53 -0.03 -10.37
N VAL A 34 1.94 0.18 -9.11
CA VAL A 34 1.17 0.96 -8.13
C VAL A 34 2.08 1.98 -7.48
N THR A 35 1.64 3.24 -7.49
CA THR A 35 2.30 4.35 -6.79
C THR A 35 1.57 4.66 -5.49
N LEU A 36 2.30 4.62 -4.38
CA LEU A 36 1.82 5.02 -3.06
C LEU A 36 2.35 6.42 -2.73
N LEU A 37 1.42 7.37 -2.64
CA LEU A 37 1.71 8.72 -2.14
C LEU A 37 1.52 8.75 -0.62
N VAL A 38 2.56 9.12 0.11
CA VAL A 38 2.57 9.15 1.57
C VAL A 38 2.94 10.54 2.10
N PRO A 39 2.52 10.91 3.33
CA PRO A 39 2.86 12.21 3.89
C PRO A 39 4.35 12.37 4.22
N HIS A 40 5.04 11.27 4.53
CA HIS A 40 6.47 11.26 4.83
C HIS A 40 7.07 9.86 4.64
N GLN A 41 8.41 9.77 4.53
CA GLN A 41 9.11 8.52 4.22
C GLN A 41 8.91 7.43 5.27
N VAL A 42 8.78 7.78 6.56
CA VAL A 42 8.49 6.80 7.63
C VAL A 42 7.18 6.05 7.37
N ALA A 43 6.12 6.74 6.93
CA ALA A 43 4.84 6.10 6.60
C ALA A 43 5.00 5.15 5.40
N GLY A 44 5.80 5.55 4.40
CA GLY A 44 6.15 4.69 3.26
C GLY A 44 6.87 3.41 3.67
N THR A 45 7.85 3.50 4.58
CA THR A 45 8.58 2.34 5.11
C THR A 45 7.66 1.41 5.92
N VAL A 46 6.80 1.96 6.78
CA VAL A 46 5.83 1.17 7.56
C VAL A 46 4.86 0.44 6.63
N ALA A 47 4.30 1.14 5.64
CA ALA A 47 3.41 0.54 4.65
C ALA A 47 4.10 -0.59 3.89
N ARG A 48 5.33 -0.37 3.38
CA ARG A 48 6.09 -1.40 2.66
C ARG A 48 6.33 -2.65 3.51
N ARG A 49 6.76 -2.48 4.76
CA ARG A 49 7.01 -3.61 5.66
C ARG A 49 5.74 -4.41 5.90
N PHE A 50 4.65 -3.74 6.24
CA PHE A 50 3.37 -4.40 6.48
C PHE A 50 2.82 -5.12 5.23
N LEU A 51 2.94 -4.51 4.06
CA LEU A 51 2.47 -5.09 2.80
C LEU A 51 3.29 -6.31 2.36
N ALA A 52 4.57 -6.35 2.72
CA ALA A 52 5.45 -7.49 2.47
C ALA A 52 5.24 -8.66 3.47
N GLU A 53 4.52 -8.47 4.58
CA GLU A 53 4.23 -9.55 5.54
C GLU A 53 3.39 -10.67 4.90
N GLY A 54 3.59 -11.89 5.40
CA GLY A 54 2.87 -13.09 4.96
C GLY A 54 3.62 -13.93 3.93
N VAL A 55 4.68 -13.41 3.30
CA VAL A 55 5.54 -14.19 2.38
C VAL A 55 6.14 -15.41 3.07
N ALA A 56 6.60 -15.25 4.31
CA ALA A 56 7.13 -16.35 5.11
C ALA A 56 6.07 -17.41 5.47
N ASP A 57 4.79 -17.03 5.49
CA ASP A 57 3.66 -17.93 5.79
C ASP A 57 3.04 -18.55 4.52
N GLY A 58 3.71 -18.43 3.36
CA GLY A 58 3.20 -18.91 2.07
C GLY A 58 2.08 -18.07 1.45
N ARG A 59 1.78 -16.89 2.03
CA ARG A 59 0.85 -15.92 1.42
C ARG A 59 1.61 -14.98 0.50
N PRO A 60 1.07 -14.62 -0.68
CA PRO A 60 1.72 -13.64 -1.54
C PRO A 60 1.74 -12.28 -0.83
N GLY A 61 2.95 -11.80 -0.49
CA GLY A 61 3.17 -10.43 -0.06
C GLY A 61 3.04 -9.47 -1.24
N ILE A 62 2.70 -8.22 -0.94
CA ILE A 62 2.59 -7.17 -1.96
C ILE A 62 3.96 -6.52 -2.16
N ALA A 63 4.47 -6.59 -3.39
CA ALA A 63 5.74 -6.00 -3.82
C ALA A 63 5.54 -5.08 -5.04
N GLY A 64 6.62 -4.52 -5.57
CA GLY A 64 6.57 -3.67 -6.78
C GLY A 64 5.78 -2.38 -6.58
N LEU A 65 6.14 -1.61 -5.54
CA LEU A 65 5.52 -0.33 -5.19
C LEU A 65 6.50 0.84 -5.40
N ALA A 66 6.09 1.80 -6.22
CA ALA A 66 6.71 3.12 -6.24
C ALA A 66 6.18 3.93 -5.05
N VAL A 67 7.05 4.35 -4.13
CA VAL A 67 6.62 5.13 -2.96
C VAL A 67 7.20 6.53 -3.09
N SER A 68 6.34 7.54 -2.98
CA SER A 68 6.75 8.94 -3.05
C SER A 68 6.04 9.77 -1.99
N THR A 69 6.68 10.85 -1.57
CA THR A 69 6.04 11.93 -0.84
C THR A 69 5.57 12.99 -1.82
N LEU A 70 4.52 13.72 -1.47
CA LEU A 70 4.18 14.95 -2.20
C LEU A 70 5.11 16.07 -1.71
N PRO A 71 5.85 16.76 -2.59
CA PRO A 71 6.40 18.07 -2.26
C PRO A 71 5.23 18.97 -1.84
N ARG A 72 5.41 19.80 -0.81
CA ARG A 72 4.38 20.79 -0.49
C ARG A 72 4.17 21.67 -1.74
N LEU A 73 2.92 21.74 -2.21
CA LEU A 73 2.47 22.68 -3.23
C LEU A 73 2.24 24.06 -2.61
#